data_AF-A0A7U7G7R4-F1
#
_entry.id   AF-A0A7U7G7R4-F1
#
_cell.length_a   1.000
_cell.length_b   1.000
_cell.length_c   1.000
_cell.angle_alpha   90.00
_cell.angle_beta   90.00
_cell.angle_gamma   90.00
#
_symmetry.space_group_name_H-M   'P 1'
#
loop_
_entity.id
_entity.type
_entity.pdbx_description
1 polymer ?
#
loop_
_entity_poly.entity_id
_entity_poly.type
_entity_poly.pdbx_seq_one_letter_code
_entity_poly.pdbx_strand_id
1 'polypeptide(L)'
;MCSACGQRHDMPLAQRRMECECGHSMDRDVNAAINILNFGLDTLTPDLKRAQETGKTSVRRSTVVDGAKMATCQIIQDCPDSSRHL
;
A
#
# COMPACT_ATOMS: atom_id res chain seq x y z
N MET A 1 -6.49 6.89 10.31
CA MET A 1 -5.13 6.42 10.69
C MET A 1 -4.20 6.73 9.55
N CYS A 2 -3.09 7.42 9.80
CA CYS A 2 -2.06 7.70 8.81
C CYS A 2 -1.20 6.46 8.60
N SER A 3 -1.04 6.04 7.33
CA SER A 3 -0.23 4.87 6.99
C SER A 3 1.27 5.08 7.20
N ALA A 4 1.74 6.34 7.25
CA ALA A 4 3.15 6.66 7.46
C ALA A 4 3.56 6.69 8.94
N CYS A 5 2.74 7.27 9.82
CA CYS A 5 3.10 7.48 11.24
C CYS A 5 2.18 6.80 12.25
N GLY A 6 1.05 6.22 11.81
CA GLY A 6 0.08 5.57 12.69
C GLY A 6 -0.89 6.51 13.43
N GLN A 7 -0.77 7.84 13.30
CA GLN A 7 -1.65 8.80 13.98
C GLN A 7 -3.12 8.61 13.54
N ARG A 8 -4.06 8.67 14.49
CA ARG A 8 -5.49 8.60 14.20
C ARG A 8 -6.01 10.00 13.88
N HIS A 9 -6.80 10.08 12.81
CA HIS A 9 -7.45 11.30 12.36
C HIS A 9 -8.95 11.03 12.30
N ASP A 10 -9.75 11.98 12.78
CA ASP A 10 -11.18 12.00 12.49
C ASP A 10 -11.36 12.57 11.08
N MET A 11 -11.98 11.79 10.20
CA MET A 11 -12.13 12.11 8.79
C MET A 11 -13.54 11.79 8.34
N PRO A 12 -14.38 12.83 8.13
CA PRO A 12 -15.70 12.66 7.54
C PRO A 12 -15.63 12.01 6.15
N LEU A 13 -16.69 11.31 5.73
CA LEU A 13 -16.75 10.66 4.42
C LEU A 13 -16.59 11.64 3.24
N ALA A 14 -16.94 12.91 3.44
CA ALA A 14 -16.75 13.98 2.46
C ALA A 14 -15.27 14.36 2.28
N GLN A 15 -14.42 14.14 3.29
CA GLN A 15 -12.98 14.39 3.20
C GLN A 15 -12.31 13.23 2.48
N ARG A 16 -11.96 13.46 1.21
CA ARG A 16 -11.36 12.46 0.31
C ARG A 16 -9.83 12.41 0.40
N ARG A 17 -9.19 13.45 0.94
CA ARG A 17 -7.73 13.52 1.11
C ARG A 17 -7.36 13.34 2.58
N MET A 18 -6.47 12.39 2.83
CA MET A 18 -5.74 12.24 4.08
C MET A 18 -4.65 13.30 4.13
N GLU A 19 -4.64 14.12 5.18
CA GLU A 19 -3.56 15.06 5.48
C GLU A 19 -3.15 14.85 6.92
N CYS A 20 -1.88 14.54 7.14
CA CYS A 20 -1.33 14.24 8.45
C CYS A 20 -0.27 15.28 8.82
N GLU A 21 -0.18 15.58 10.12
CA GLU A 21 0.82 16.48 10.70
C GLU A 21 2.26 15.98 10.45
N CYS A 22 2.45 14.68 10.16
CA CYS A 22 3.74 14.14 9.76
C CYS A 22 4.17 14.50 8.32
N GLY A 23 3.38 15.29 7.61
CA GLY A 23 3.62 15.68 6.21
C GLY A 23 3.07 14.69 5.18
N HIS A 24 2.46 13.59 5.61
CA HIS A 24 1.87 12.61 4.71
C HIS A 24 0.53 13.11 4.16
N SER A 25 0.43 13.22 2.83
CA SER A 25 -0.79 13.63 2.13
C SER A 25 -1.08 12.72 0.94
N MET A 26 -2.25 12.10 0.90
CA MET A 26 -2.68 11.26 -0.22
C MET A 26 -4.20 11.05 -0.24
N ASP A 27 -4.75 10.38 -1.26
CA ASP A 27 -6.16 9.98 -1.24
C ASP A 27 -6.44 9.03 -0.07
N ARG A 28 -7.56 9.28 0.62
CA ARG A 28 -7.98 8.56 1.82
C ARG A 28 -8.15 7.06 1.56
N ASP A 29 -8.72 6.68 0.42
CA ASP A 29 -9.02 5.30 0.10
C ASP A 29 -7.70 4.53 -0.19
N VAL A 30 -6.72 5.21 -0.79
CA VAL A 30 -5.36 4.66 -0.96
C VAL A 30 -4.64 4.50 0.39
N ASN A 31 -4.68 5.51 1.27
CA ASN A 31 -4.12 5.39 2.62
C ASN A 31 -4.78 4.25 3.42
N ALA A 32 -6.10 4.07 3.27
CA ALA A 32 -6.82 2.96 3.90
C ALA A 32 -6.39 1.59 3.34
N ALA A 33 -6.20 1.46 2.02
CA ALA A 33 -5.71 0.24 1.40
C ALA A 33 -4.31 -0.16 1.91
N ILE A 34 -3.41 0.81 2.10
CA ILE A 34 -2.08 0.56 2.69
C ILE A 34 -2.22 0.06 4.13
N ASN A 35 -3.08 0.67 4.94
CA ASN A 35 -3.31 0.21 6.31
C ASN A 35 -3.85 -1.22 6.36
N ILE A 36 -4.79 -1.57 5.47
CA ILE A 36 -5.36 -2.94 5.38
C ILE A 36 -4.28 -3.93 4.95
N LEU A 37 -3.46 -3.58 3.96
CA LEU A 37 -2.35 -4.42 3.49
C LEU A 37 -1.36 -4.67 4.62
N ASN A 38 -0.89 -3.63 5.30
CA ASN A 38 0.08 -3.74 6.40
C ASN A 38 -0.48 -4.59 7.54
N PHE A 39 -1.74 -4.36 7.92
CA PHE A 39 -2.40 -5.19 8.93
C PHE A 39 -2.50 -6.66 8.50
N GLY A 40 -2.85 -6.92 7.24
CA GLY A 40 -2.90 -8.27 6.68
C GLY A 40 -1.54 -8.95 6.68
N LEU A 41 -0.47 -8.25 6.33
CA LEU A 41 0.89 -8.78 6.39
C LEU A 41 1.31 -9.06 7.84
N ASP A 42 1.09 -8.12 8.76
CA ASP A 42 1.48 -8.26 10.16
C ASP A 42 0.68 -9.35 10.90
N THR A 43 -0.62 -9.47 10.60
CA THR A 43 -1.53 -10.37 11.31
C THR A 43 -1.56 -11.78 10.71
N LEU A 44 -1.31 -11.92 9.40
CA LEU A 44 -1.54 -13.17 8.66
C LEU A 44 -0.26 -13.89 8.21
N THR A 45 0.95 -13.41 8.55
CA THR A 45 2.18 -14.16 8.28
C THR A 45 2.29 -15.43 9.14
N PRO A 46 2.54 -16.64 8.57
CA PRO A 46 2.18 -17.17 7.26
C PRO A 46 1.34 -18.46 7.42
N ASP A 47 0.02 -18.36 7.47
CA ASP A 47 -0.86 -19.47 7.03
C ASP A 47 -1.14 -19.33 5.53
N LEU A 48 -0.06 -19.15 4.75
CA LEU A 48 -0.07 -19.16 3.27
C LEU A 48 -0.56 -20.50 2.70
N LYS A 49 -0.92 -21.47 3.54
CA LYS A 49 -1.53 -22.75 3.15
C LYS A 49 -2.81 -22.57 2.34
N ARG A 50 -3.57 -21.46 2.52
CA ARG A 50 -4.79 -21.22 1.75
C ARG A 50 -4.56 -20.53 0.40
N ALA A 51 -3.53 -19.69 0.25
CA ALA A 51 -3.20 -19.04 -1.03
C ALA A 51 -2.37 -19.93 -1.97
N GLN A 52 -1.72 -20.97 -1.42
CA GLN A 52 -0.92 -21.94 -2.16
C GLN A 52 -1.70 -23.16 -2.66
N GLU A 53 -3.04 -23.17 -2.62
CA GLU A 53 -3.80 -24.19 -3.33
C GLU A 53 -3.42 -24.12 -4.81
N THR A 54 -2.60 -25.10 -5.22
CA THR A 54 -2.02 -25.25 -6.54
C THR A 54 -3.10 -25.76 -7.49
N GLY A 55 -4.11 -24.91 -7.72
CA GLY A 55 -5.05 -25.03 -8.82
C GLY A 55 -4.34 -24.74 -10.13
N LYS A 56 -3.69 -25.76 -10.68
CA LYS A 56 -3.11 -25.81 -12.02
C LYS A 56 -3.97 -25.04 -13.05
N THR A 57 -3.43 -23.94 -13.57
CA THR A 57 -3.60 -23.63 -15.00
C THR A 57 -2.19 -23.46 -15.58
N SER A 58 -1.86 -24.33 -16.52
CA SER A 58 -0.57 -24.40 -17.20
C SER A 58 -0.31 -23.12 -18.01
N VAL A 59 0.43 -22.17 -17.45
CA VAL A 59 1.14 -21.16 -18.26
C VAL A 59 2.64 -21.38 -18.06
N ARG A 60 3.34 -21.48 -19.19
CA ARG A 60 4.66 -22.08 -19.32
C ARG A 60 5.71 -21.41 -18.43
N ARG A 61 6.38 -22.25 -17.65
CA ARG A 61 7.62 -22.00 -16.91
C ARG A 61 8.70 -21.51 -17.87
N SER A 62 9.21 -20.31 -17.64
CA SER A 62 10.50 -19.86 -18.18
C SER A 62 11.39 -19.39 -17.03
N THR A 63 12.67 -19.64 -17.25
CA THR A 63 13.78 -19.76 -16.30
C THR A 63 14.10 -18.49 -15.51
N VAL A 64 14.64 -18.72 -14.31
CA VAL A 64 15.21 -17.75 -13.37
C VAL A 64 16.12 -16.76 -14.11
N VAL A 65 15.80 -15.47 -14.03
CA VAL A 65 16.74 -14.37 -14.26
C VAL A 65 16.64 -13.40 -13.09
N ASP A 66 17.80 -12.92 -12.69
CA ASP A 66 18.12 -12.26 -11.44
C ASP A 66 17.28 -11.01 -11.12
N GLY A 67 17.03 -10.84 -9.82
CA GLY A 67 17.09 -9.54 -9.16
C GLY A 67 16.31 -8.39 -9.79
N ALA A 68 15.09 -8.61 -10.26
CA ALA A 68 14.19 -7.51 -10.56
C ALA A 68 13.65 -6.95 -9.24
N LYS A 69 14.22 -5.82 -8.81
CA LYS A 69 13.66 -4.96 -7.76
C LYS A 69 12.16 -4.84 -8.04
N MET A 70 11.34 -5.31 -7.08
CA MET A 70 9.89 -5.16 -7.14
C MET A 70 9.60 -3.70 -7.48
N ALA A 71 9.14 -3.45 -8.70
CA ALA A 71 8.69 -2.13 -9.07
C ALA A 71 7.47 -1.87 -8.19
N THR A 72 7.67 -1.13 -7.10
CA THR A 72 6.60 -0.41 -6.43
C THR A 72 5.79 0.24 -7.53
N CYS A 73 4.49 -0.02 -7.54
CA CYS A 73 3.57 0.64 -8.43
C CYS A 73 3.82 2.16 -8.27
N GLN A 74 4.42 2.78 -9.29
CA GLN A 74 4.92 4.16 -9.24
C GLN A 74 3.81 5.17 -8.90
N ILE A 75 2.54 4.75 -8.92
CA ILE A 75 1.37 5.50 -8.48
C ILE A 75 1.52 6.05 -7.05
N ILE A 76 2.28 5.41 -6.16
CA ILE A 76 2.43 5.85 -4.76
C ILE A 76 3.66 6.78 -4.55
N GLN A 77 4.60 6.85 -5.50
CA GLN A 77 5.89 7.52 -5.27
C GLN A 77 6.02 8.95 -5.81
N ASP A 78 5.04 9.45 -6.54
CA ASP A 78 5.06 10.80 -7.11
C ASP A 78 4.08 11.75 -6.41
N CYS A 79 4.20 11.90 -5.09
CA CYS A 79 3.61 13.05 -4.40
C CYS A 79 4.69 14.14 -4.28
N PRO A 80 4.79 15.10 -5.23
CA PRO A 80 5.68 16.23 -5.07
C PRO A 80 5.20 17.06 -3.88
N ASP A 81 6.11 17.23 -2.94
CA ASP A 81 6.03 18.14 -1.80
C ASP A 81 5.81 19.56 -2.32
N SER A 82 4.54 19.96 -2.50
CA SER A 82 4.20 21.32 -2.90
C SER A 82 4.16 22.23 -1.68
N SER A 83 5.33 22.45 -1.10
CA SER A 83 5.64 23.77 -0.54
C SER A 83 5.52 24.82 -1.64
N ARG A 84 4.33 25.41 -1.78
CA ARG A 84 4.07 26.75 -2.33
C ARG A 84 2.92 27.32 -1.52
N HIS A 85 3.23 28.06 -0.45
CA HIS A 85 3.22 29.53 -0.42
C HIS A 85 1.87 30.13 -0.85
N LEU A 86 1.27 30.80 0.15
CA LEU A 86 0.06 31.65 0.19
C LEU A 86 -1.27 30.94 0.45
#